data_AF-A0A1G0PF51-F1
#
_entry.id   AF-A0A1G0PF51-F1
#
_cell.length_a   1.000
_cell.length_b   1.000
_cell.length_c   1.000
_cell.angle_alpha   90.00
_cell.angle_beta   90.00
_cell.angle_gamma   90.00
#
_symmetry.space_group_name_H-M   'P 1'
#
loop_
_entity.id
_entity.type
_entity.pdbx_description
1 polymer ?
#
loop_
_entity_poly.entity_id
_entity_poly.type
_entity_poly.pdbx_seq_one_letter_code
_entity_poly.pdbx_strand_id
1 'polypeptide(L)'
;MKLFLLKNIFTTLIIFLSFFYSSFAQEKLIYYPSGIDKVTEQKDLVYSEPEGKNLYFNFYSKTAGNSPKPLVIIMNGFGNDQMRNAFFQIEWAKLFAADEFAAITFDSRQQTVEDDFNSLIKYLDEHKSQLGISPDRIILYAASGNVYKSLNIAEDPNNKFIKGAIFYYGFGPVESFRYDLPVLFVRSGLDNISTNKKIDSLLSRAINENAPIEILNNPGGHHPFEFEGTNEYSINILKRTLQFAKDAIEEKLHNSTELIKDEIIAGTALYNNDFKTAVIVYKKLSEDFPENPDIRKALADALLGAEKYRDAVAQYQKAIDLGNWRIRDISIPAAVACVKMKDIEAVYYWMQKIVGTPNGKNMAKANPEFELLWKEERFNELLK
;
A
#
# COMPACT_ATOMS: atom_id res chain seq x y z
N MET A 1 46.89 7.65 -2.40
CA MET A 1 45.93 8.56 -1.71
C MET A 1 45.24 9.60 -2.62
N LYS A 2 45.68 9.82 -3.88
CA LYS A 2 45.01 10.75 -4.83
C LYS A 2 43.97 10.10 -5.77
N LEU A 3 43.84 8.77 -5.81
CA LEU A 3 42.88 8.07 -6.69
C LEU A 3 41.49 7.83 -6.07
N PHE A 4 41.34 7.96 -4.75
CA PHE A 4 40.07 7.66 -4.06
C PHE A 4 39.13 8.87 -3.97
N LEU A 5 39.67 10.09 -4.06
CA LEU A 5 38.89 11.33 -4.03
C LEU A 5 38.23 11.69 -5.39
N LEU A 6 38.73 11.15 -6.50
CA LEU A 6 38.14 11.41 -7.83
C LEU A 6 36.88 10.56 -8.13
N LYS A 7 36.69 9.42 -7.45
CA LYS A 7 35.50 8.57 -7.68
C LYS A 7 34.22 9.17 -7.08
N ASN A 8 34.30 9.83 -5.92
CA ASN A 8 33.11 10.42 -5.26
C ASN A 8 32.64 11.74 -5.89
N ILE A 9 33.53 12.45 -6.59
CA ILE A 9 33.13 13.65 -7.33
C ILE A 9 32.40 13.25 -8.62
N PHE A 10 32.79 12.15 -9.27
CA PHE A 10 32.13 11.66 -10.48
C PHE A 10 30.75 11.01 -10.25
N THR A 11 30.51 10.36 -9.09
CA THR A 11 29.18 9.78 -8.80
C THR A 11 28.15 10.84 -8.39
N THR A 12 28.60 11.95 -7.79
CA THR A 12 27.72 13.07 -7.43
C THR A 12 27.41 13.96 -8.64
N LEU A 13 28.32 14.03 -9.63
CA LEU A 13 28.11 14.83 -10.85
C LEU A 13 27.18 14.13 -11.88
N ILE A 14 27.11 12.79 -11.89
CA ILE A 14 26.29 12.04 -12.86
C ILE A 14 24.80 12.01 -12.49
N ILE A 15 24.43 12.33 -11.24
CA ILE A 15 23.01 12.52 -10.84
C ILE A 15 22.52 13.93 -11.20
N PHE A 16 23.42 14.90 -11.41
CA PHE A 16 23.07 16.27 -11.78
C PHE A 16 23.10 16.56 -13.29
N LEU A 17 23.78 15.71 -14.09
CA LEU A 17 24.00 15.96 -15.53
C LEU A 17 22.97 15.30 -16.48
N SER A 18 21.81 14.88 -15.98
CA SER A 18 20.64 14.56 -16.82
C SER A 18 19.63 15.72 -16.91
N PHE A 19 19.90 16.88 -16.30
CA PHE A 19 19.07 18.10 -16.45
C PHE A 19 19.34 18.90 -17.73
N PHE A 20 20.25 18.46 -18.59
CA PHE A 20 20.59 19.12 -19.85
C PHE A 20 20.26 18.24 -21.05
N TYR A 21 18.98 17.93 -21.22
CA TYR A 21 18.40 17.77 -22.56
C TYR A 21 17.03 18.46 -22.59
N SER A 22 17.00 19.56 -23.35
CA SER A 22 15.85 20.01 -24.12
C SER A 22 14.71 20.73 -23.38
N SER A 23 14.92 22.02 -23.14
CA SER A 23 14.05 23.14 -23.54
C SER A 23 12.72 22.83 -24.28
N PHE A 24 11.79 22.10 -23.67
CA PHE A 24 10.35 22.02 -24.01
C PHE A 24 9.50 21.40 -22.89
N ALA A 25 10.00 21.30 -21.64
CA ALA A 25 9.14 20.86 -20.53
C ALA A 25 8.05 21.91 -20.32
N GLN A 26 6.81 21.54 -20.61
CA GLN A 26 5.65 22.32 -20.23
C GLN A 26 5.66 22.45 -18.70
N GLU A 27 5.77 23.68 -18.17
CA GLU A 27 5.74 23.94 -16.72
C GLU A 27 4.33 23.75 -16.11
N LYS A 28 3.51 22.92 -16.74
CA LYS A 28 2.12 22.66 -16.38
C LYS A 28 1.82 21.18 -16.55
N LEU A 29 1.00 20.67 -15.66
CA LEU A 29 0.46 19.33 -15.80
C LEU A 29 -0.35 19.22 -17.10
N ILE A 30 -0.36 18.02 -17.67
CA ILE A 30 -1.13 17.70 -18.88
C ILE A 30 -2.65 17.69 -18.64
N TYR A 31 -3.08 17.73 -17.38
CA TYR A 31 -4.48 17.74 -16.97
C TYR A 31 -4.68 18.63 -15.75
N TYR A 32 -5.77 19.40 -15.76
CA TYR A 32 -6.32 20.07 -14.59
C TYR A 32 -7.83 19.84 -14.50
N PRO A 33 -8.39 19.70 -13.29
CA PRO A 33 -9.82 19.75 -13.10
C PRO A 33 -10.36 21.16 -13.35
N SER A 34 -11.67 21.29 -13.51
CA SER A 34 -12.35 22.59 -13.55
C SER A 34 -12.13 23.35 -12.24
N GLY A 35 -11.88 24.66 -12.30
CA GLY A 35 -11.71 25.51 -11.11
C GLY A 35 -10.26 25.73 -10.68
N ILE A 36 -9.28 25.29 -11.46
CA ILE A 36 -7.85 25.61 -11.25
C ILE A 36 -7.59 27.12 -11.22
N ASP A 37 -8.36 27.89 -11.98
CA ASP A 37 -8.37 29.36 -12.03
C ASP A 37 -8.81 30.02 -10.71
N LYS A 38 -9.50 29.27 -9.85
CA LYS A 38 -9.97 29.74 -8.54
C LYS A 38 -9.02 29.41 -7.40
N VAL A 39 -7.93 28.68 -7.68
CA VAL A 39 -6.93 28.36 -6.66
C VAL A 39 -6.13 29.62 -6.33
N THR A 40 -6.10 29.96 -5.05
CA THR A 40 -5.27 31.04 -4.51
C THR A 40 -4.08 30.46 -3.75
N GLU A 41 -2.99 31.22 -3.71
CA GLU A 41 -1.76 30.85 -3.00
C GLU A 41 -1.45 31.90 -1.94
N GLN A 42 -1.17 31.44 -0.72
CA GLN A 42 -0.54 32.23 0.34
C GLN A 42 0.91 31.75 0.47
N LYS A 43 1.86 32.64 0.22
CA LYS A 43 3.29 32.31 0.16
C LYS A 43 4.02 32.62 1.46
N ASP A 44 5.14 31.93 1.66
CA ASP A 44 6.14 32.28 2.67
C ASP A 44 5.58 32.35 4.10
N LEU A 45 4.66 31.44 4.44
CA LEU A 45 4.16 31.31 5.79
C LEU A 45 5.19 30.58 6.65
N VAL A 46 5.65 31.20 7.73
CA VAL A 46 6.63 30.59 8.65
C VAL A 46 5.93 29.53 9.50
N TYR A 47 6.45 28.30 9.51
CA TYR A 47 5.93 27.25 10.39
C TYR A 47 6.89 26.85 11.51
N SER A 48 8.19 27.14 11.36
CA SER A 48 9.20 26.85 12.37
C SER A 48 10.45 27.71 12.17
N GLU A 49 11.25 27.88 13.23
CA GLU A 49 12.51 28.62 13.22
C GLU A 49 13.62 27.83 13.95
N PRO A 50 14.03 26.66 13.45
CA PRO A 50 15.13 25.92 14.05
C PRO A 50 16.43 26.70 13.88
N GLU A 51 17.18 26.84 14.97
CA GLU A 51 18.51 27.49 14.99
C GLU A 51 18.50 28.93 14.43
N GLY A 52 17.38 29.64 14.55
CA GLY A 52 17.23 31.01 14.04
C GLY A 52 17.06 31.13 12.52
N LYS A 53 16.80 30.02 11.82
CA LYS A 53 16.45 30.03 10.38
C LYS A 53 15.00 29.65 10.20
N ASN A 54 14.21 30.56 9.63
CA ASN A 54 12.83 30.28 9.26
C ASN A 54 12.74 29.15 8.23
N LEU A 55 11.80 28.24 8.48
CA LEU A 55 11.26 27.31 7.50
C LEU A 55 9.86 27.75 7.13
N TYR A 56 9.58 27.77 5.83
CA TYR A 56 8.32 28.29 5.31
C TYR A 56 7.52 27.23 4.58
N PHE A 57 6.25 27.52 4.39
CA PHE A 57 5.35 26.77 3.51
C PHE A 57 4.51 27.72 2.66
N ASN A 58 4.08 27.23 1.49
CA ASN A 58 3.06 27.88 0.69
C ASN A 58 1.76 27.09 0.83
N PHE A 59 0.64 27.80 0.95
CA PHE A 59 -0.69 27.24 1.13
C PHE A 59 -1.56 27.52 -0.10
N TYR A 60 -2.17 26.46 -0.64
CA TYR A 60 -2.99 26.51 -1.84
C TYR A 60 -4.42 26.10 -1.52
N SER A 61 -5.39 26.92 -1.88
CA SER A 61 -6.81 26.61 -1.65
C SER A 61 -7.71 27.47 -2.53
N LYS A 62 -8.87 26.92 -2.94
CA LYS A 62 -10.01 27.72 -3.43
C LYS A 62 -10.67 28.47 -2.25
N THR A 63 -11.01 29.75 -2.41
CA THR A 63 -11.68 30.57 -1.37
C THR A 63 -12.99 29.92 -0.90
N ALA A 64 -13.27 29.99 0.40
CA ALA A 64 -14.00 28.96 1.16
C ALA A 64 -15.52 28.87 0.93
N GLY A 65 -16.02 27.63 0.96
CA GLY A 65 -17.33 27.30 1.53
C GLY A 65 -17.21 27.04 3.04
N ASN A 66 -18.32 26.79 3.74
CA ASN A 66 -18.38 26.83 5.21
C ASN A 66 -17.71 25.67 5.98
N SER A 67 -17.04 24.71 5.33
CA SER A 67 -16.51 23.49 5.98
C SER A 67 -14.98 23.36 5.87
N PRO A 68 -14.28 22.89 6.92
CA PRO A 68 -12.84 22.63 6.88
C PRO A 68 -12.48 21.59 5.80
N LYS A 69 -11.46 21.89 5.01
CA LYS A 69 -11.03 21.04 3.88
C LYS A 69 -10.03 19.96 4.31
N PRO A 70 -10.07 18.77 3.71
CA PRO A 70 -8.95 17.82 3.80
C PRO A 70 -7.69 18.44 3.19
N LEU A 71 -6.52 17.95 3.62
CA LEU A 71 -5.23 18.55 3.28
C LEU A 71 -4.35 17.55 2.51
N VAL A 72 -3.69 18.02 1.45
CA VAL A 72 -2.59 17.30 0.80
C VAL A 72 -1.27 17.98 1.12
N ILE A 73 -0.32 17.25 1.68
CA ILE A 73 1.04 17.73 1.90
C ILE A 73 1.92 17.20 0.77
N ILE A 74 2.45 18.13 -0.02
CA ILE A 74 3.41 17.85 -1.09
C ILE A 74 4.80 17.77 -0.46
N MET A 75 5.32 16.54 -0.36
CA MET A 75 6.50 16.26 0.44
C MET A 75 7.79 16.77 -0.20
N ASN A 76 8.55 17.52 0.60
CA ASN A 76 9.96 17.78 0.37
C ASN A 76 10.79 16.69 1.08
N GLY A 77 10.94 15.55 0.41
CA GLY A 77 11.68 14.40 0.95
C GLY A 77 13.20 14.52 0.78
N PHE A 78 13.67 15.44 -0.08
CA PHE A 78 15.10 15.73 -0.22
C PHE A 78 15.65 16.59 0.91
N GLY A 79 14.85 17.53 1.40
CA GLY A 79 15.27 18.48 2.42
C GLY A 79 16.17 19.61 1.89
N ASN A 80 15.68 20.33 0.89
CA ASN A 80 16.29 21.59 0.45
C ASN A 80 15.24 22.71 0.37
N ASP A 81 15.69 23.96 0.44
CA ASP A 81 14.84 25.16 0.44
C ASP A 81 14.35 25.59 -0.96
N GLN A 82 14.77 24.88 -2.01
CA GLN A 82 14.29 25.15 -3.39
C GLN A 82 13.01 24.38 -3.70
N MET A 83 12.80 23.22 -3.07
CA MET A 83 11.72 22.30 -3.40
C MET A 83 10.34 22.91 -3.19
N ARG A 84 10.14 23.73 -2.14
CA ARG A 84 8.87 24.41 -1.86
C ARG A 84 8.34 25.20 -3.06
N ASN A 85 9.25 25.82 -3.81
CA ASN A 85 8.94 26.67 -4.97
C ASN A 85 9.25 25.99 -6.31
N ALA A 86 9.60 24.70 -6.32
CA ALA A 86 9.84 23.97 -7.56
C ALA A 86 8.53 23.82 -8.34
N PHE A 87 8.55 24.12 -9.65
CA PHE A 87 7.32 24.18 -10.47
C PHE A 87 6.48 22.90 -10.34
N PHE A 88 7.10 21.71 -10.34
CA PHE A 88 6.36 20.46 -10.23
C PHE A 88 5.64 20.29 -8.88
N GLN A 89 6.23 20.74 -7.77
CA GLN A 89 5.56 20.70 -6.46
C GLN A 89 4.39 21.68 -6.42
N ILE A 90 4.57 22.88 -6.99
CA ILE A 90 3.53 23.90 -7.11
C ILE A 90 2.35 23.37 -7.94
N GLU A 91 2.62 22.76 -9.09
CA GLU A 91 1.56 22.29 -9.99
C GLU A 91 0.78 21.13 -9.41
N TRP A 92 1.44 20.21 -8.68
CA TRP A 92 0.74 19.19 -7.89
C TRP A 92 -0.11 19.79 -6.77
N ALA A 93 0.41 20.77 -6.02
CA ALA A 93 -0.35 21.45 -4.98
C ALA A 93 -1.60 22.14 -5.56
N LYS A 94 -1.45 22.85 -6.68
CA LYS A 94 -2.58 23.48 -7.39
C LYS A 94 -3.58 22.45 -7.90
N LEU A 95 -3.14 21.30 -8.42
CA LEU A 95 -4.02 20.24 -8.89
C LEU A 95 -4.96 19.75 -7.76
N PHE A 96 -4.40 19.41 -6.60
CA PHE A 96 -5.19 18.98 -5.44
C PHE A 96 -6.06 20.12 -4.89
N ALA A 97 -5.52 21.34 -4.82
CA ALA A 97 -6.26 22.51 -4.35
C ALA A 97 -7.39 22.95 -5.29
N ALA A 98 -7.28 22.62 -6.58
CA ALA A 98 -8.32 22.78 -7.59
C ALA A 98 -9.38 21.68 -7.50
N ASP A 99 -9.06 20.56 -6.86
CA ASP A 99 -10.01 19.54 -6.40
C ASP A 99 -10.45 19.88 -4.96
N GLU A 100 -11.12 18.99 -4.23
CA GLU A 100 -11.78 19.30 -2.94
C GLU A 100 -10.83 19.58 -1.76
N PHE A 101 -9.52 19.64 -1.98
CA PHE A 101 -8.49 19.75 -0.96
C PHE A 101 -8.00 21.19 -0.75
N ALA A 102 -7.34 21.41 0.39
CA ALA A 102 -6.24 22.38 0.48
C ALA A 102 -4.92 21.64 0.23
N ALA A 103 -3.87 22.35 -0.20
CA ALA A 103 -2.56 21.75 -0.40
C ALA A 103 -1.43 22.62 0.13
N ILE A 104 -0.31 21.99 0.50
CA ILE A 104 0.88 22.66 1.02
C ILE A 104 2.14 22.16 0.32
N THR A 105 3.02 23.09 -0.05
CA THR A 105 4.45 22.82 -0.30
C THR A 105 5.26 23.44 0.85
N PHE A 106 6.35 22.81 1.28
CA PHE A 106 7.12 23.31 2.44
C PHE A 106 8.63 23.11 2.30
N ASP A 107 9.38 23.94 3.03
CA ASP A 107 10.82 23.78 3.22
C ASP A 107 11.07 22.64 4.20
N SER A 108 12.12 21.86 3.98
CA SER A 108 12.65 20.94 4.99
C SER A 108 14.17 20.87 4.82
N ARG A 109 14.86 20.43 5.87
CA ARG A 109 16.32 20.33 5.89
C ARG A 109 16.75 18.89 5.68
N GLN A 110 17.81 18.69 4.91
CA GLN A 110 18.21 17.37 4.42
C GLN A 110 18.42 16.34 5.53
N GLN A 111 18.88 16.72 6.72
CA GLN A 111 19.14 15.77 7.81
C GLN A 111 17.93 15.57 8.74
N THR A 112 16.98 16.50 8.76
CA THR A 112 15.90 16.58 9.77
C THR A 112 14.53 16.69 9.12
N VAL A 113 14.35 16.06 7.94
CA VAL A 113 13.08 16.12 7.17
C VAL A 113 11.89 15.69 8.02
N GLU A 114 12.05 14.67 8.87
CA GLU A 114 11.01 14.19 9.76
C GLU A 114 10.70 15.18 10.89
N ASP A 115 11.72 15.76 11.54
CA ASP A 115 11.53 16.80 12.57
C ASP A 115 10.84 18.05 12.01
N ASP A 116 11.22 18.44 10.79
CA ASP A 116 10.65 19.58 10.08
C ASP A 116 9.20 19.29 9.67
N PHE A 117 8.90 18.07 9.20
CA PHE A 117 7.54 17.61 8.97
C PHE A 117 6.70 17.63 10.26
N ASN A 118 7.23 17.12 11.37
CA ASN A 118 6.53 17.14 12.67
C ASN A 118 6.28 18.57 13.16
N SER A 119 7.23 19.49 12.92
CA SER A 119 7.06 20.91 13.21
C SER A 119 5.95 21.54 12.35
N LEU A 120 5.88 21.19 11.07
CA LEU A 120 4.78 21.62 10.19
C LEU A 120 3.43 21.07 10.68
N ILE A 121 3.34 19.77 11.02
CA ILE A 121 2.09 19.18 11.53
C ILE A 121 1.62 19.89 12.80
N LYS A 122 2.54 20.17 13.74
CA LYS A 122 2.22 20.94 14.94
C LYS A 122 1.66 22.32 14.60
N TYR A 123 2.33 23.05 13.71
CA TYR A 123 1.86 24.37 13.27
C TYR A 123 0.46 24.29 12.66
N LEU A 124 0.19 23.29 11.81
CA LEU A 124 -1.08 23.11 11.14
C LEU A 124 -2.21 22.79 12.11
N ASP A 125 -1.96 22.01 13.17
CA ASP A 125 -2.96 21.77 14.20
C ASP A 125 -3.31 23.04 14.98
N GLU A 126 -2.29 23.84 15.33
CA GLU A 126 -2.45 25.12 16.04
C GLU A 126 -3.21 26.16 15.21
N HIS A 127 -3.08 26.13 13.87
CA HIS A 127 -3.64 27.14 12.95
C HIS A 127 -4.79 26.62 12.07
N LYS A 128 -5.31 25.42 12.31
CA LYS A 128 -6.32 24.76 11.44
C LYS A 128 -7.57 25.59 11.20
N SER A 129 -8.08 26.31 12.21
CA SER A 129 -9.25 27.18 12.09
C SER A 129 -8.99 28.38 11.18
N GLN A 130 -7.80 28.97 11.27
CA GLN A 130 -7.39 30.11 10.43
C GLN A 130 -7.19 29.68 8.97
N LEU A 131 -6.60 28.50 8.77
CA LEU A 131 -6.34 27.95 7.44
C LEU A 131 -7.59 27.28 6.82
N GLY A 132 -8.63 27.01 7.61
CA GLY A 132 -9.85 26.35 7.15
C GLY A 132 -9.61 24.88 6.75
N ILE A 133 -8.76 24.17 7.49
CA ILE A 133 -8.35 22.79 7.18
C ILE A 133 -8.74 21.79 8.27
N SER A 134 -8.75 20.52 7.89
CA SER A 134 -8.99 19.35 8.74
C SER A 134 -7.72 18.50 8.78
N PRO A 135 -6.79 18.75 9.71
CA PRO A 135 -5.49 18.07 9.75
C PRO A 135 -5.58 16.59 10.16
N ASP A 136 -6.76 16.10 10.50
CA ASP A 136 -7.09 14.68 10.70
C ASP A 136 -7.43 13.93 9.39
N ARG A 137 -7.52 14.66 8.27
CA ARG A 137 -7.78 14.14 6.91
C ARG A 137 -6.64 14.53 5.97
N ILE A 138 -5.43 14.03 6.28
CA ILE A 138 -4.21 14.33 5.52
C ILE A 138 -3.91 13.22 4.50
N ILE A 139 -3.57 13.64 3.28
CA ILE A 139 -2.91 12.83 2.26
C ILE A 139 -1.46 13.29 2.12
N LEU A 140 -0.52 12.35 2.12
CA LEU A 140 0.85 12.65 1.71
C LEU A 140 1.04 12.37 0.22
N TYR A 141 1.68 13.29 -0.48
CA TYR A 141 2.08 13.11 -1.87
C TYR A 141 3.58 13.27 -2.01
N ALA A 142 4.25 12.36 -2.72
CA ALA A 142 5.64 12.52 -3.10
C ALA A 142 5.94 11.89 -4.47
N ALA A 143 6.89 12.49 -5.20
CA ALA A 143 7.35 11.99 -6.49
C ALA A 143 8.88 11.88 -6.56
N SER A 144 9.38 10.93 -7.36
CA SER A 144 10.80 10.71 -7.58
C SER A 144 11.55 10.49 -6.26
N GLY A 145 12.72 11.11 -6.09
CA GLY A 145 13.51 11.02 -4.87
C GLY A 145 12.83 11.61 -3.62
N ASN A 146 11.76 12.41 -3.73
CA ASN A 146 10.99 12.82 -2.56
C ASN A 146 10.32 11.63 -1.86
N VAL A 147 10.05 10.53 -2.57
CA VAL A 147 9.50 9.30 -1.97
C VAL A 147 10.44 8.71 -0.92
N TYR A 148 11.76 8.88 -1.07
CA TYR A 148 12.75 8.16 -0.28
C TYR A 148 12.55 8.32 1.23
N LYS A 149 12.34 9.56 1.72
CA LYS A 149 12.02 9.80 3.14
C LYS A 149 10.54 9.79 3.44
N SER A 150 9.72 10.22 2.48
CA SER A 150 8.27 10.35 2.68
C SER A 150 7.58 9.02 2.90
N LEU A 151 8.10 7.94 2.31
CA LEU A 151 7.57 6.59 2.50
C LEU A 151 7.64 6.17 3.96
N ASN A 152 8.81 6.30 4.61
CA ASN A 152 8.96 5.93 6.01
C ASN A 152 8.09 6.79 6.93
N ILE A 153 7.98 8.09 6.65
CA ILE A 153 7.11 9.00 7.41
C ILE A 153 5.64 8.57 7.30
N ALA A 154 5.17 8.22 6.09
CA ALA A 154 3.81 7.76 5.88
C ALA A 154 3.53 6.45 6.64
N GLU A 155 4.46 5.50 6.55
CA GLU A 155 4.34 4.14 7.09
C GLU A 155 4.67 4.04 8.59
N ASP A 156 5.10 5.12 9.24
CA ASP A 156 5.26 5.14 10.69
C ASP A 156 3.90 4.95 11.39
N PRO A 157 3.73 3.91 12.25
CA PRO A 157 2.48 3.65 12.95
C PRO A 157 2.04 4.75 13.93
N ASN A 158 2.92 5.70 14.27
CA ASN A 158 2.58 6.88 15.06
C ASN A 158 1.86 7.96 14.23
N ASN A 159 1.97 7.92 12.90
CA ASN A 159 1.41 8.93 12.00
C ASN A 159 -0.01 8.57 11.51
N LYS A 160 -0.90 8.15 12.42
CA LYS A 160 -2.29 7.74 12.11
C LYS A 160 -3.22 8.86 11.62
N PHE A 161 -2.77 10.11 11.74
CA PHE A 161 -3.44 11.28 11.16
C PHE A 161 -3.31 11.31 9.63
N ILE A 162 -2.32 10.61 9.06
CA ILE A 162 -2.21 10.38 7.62
C ILE A 162 -3.23 9.32 7.23
N LYS A 163 -4.16 9.70 6.37
CA LYS A 163 -5.28 8.86 5.88
C LYS A 163 -5.03 8.24 4.52
N GLY A 164 -4.02 8.70 3.79
CA GLY A 164 -3.56 8.06 2.57
C GLY A 164 -2.22 8.62 2.11
N ALA A 165 -1.54 7.85 1.26
CA ALA A 165 -0.28 8.27 0.65
C ALA A 165 -0.26 8.01 -0.86
N ILE A 166 0.41 8.87 -1.61
CA ILE A 166 0.52 8.81 -3.07
C ILE A 166 2.00 8.95 -3.43
N PHE A 167 2.55 7.92 -4.08
CA PHE A 167 3.96 7.85 -4.46
C PHE A 167 4.15 7.65 -5.96
N TYR A 168 4.74 8.64 -6.62
CA TYR A 168 5.04 8.62 -8.05
C TYR A 168 6.49 8.23 -8.29
N TYR A 169 6.68 7.13 -9.05
CA TYR A 169 7.92 6.61 -9.63
C TYR A 169 9.16 6.76 -8.73
N GLY A 170 8.97 6.48 -7.44
CA GLY A 170 10.00 6.60 -6.42
C GLY A 170 9.94 5.42 -5.45
N PHE A 171 10.99 5.26 -4.68
CA PHE A 171 11.15 4.22 -3.67
C PHE A 171 11.86 4.80 -2.44
N GLY A 172 11.75 4.11 -1.31
CA GLY A 172 12.44 4.47 -0.07
C GLY A 172 12.58 3.26 0.86
N PRO A 173 13.35 3.39 1.96
CA PRO A 173 13.26 2.45 3.06
C PRO A 173 11.85 2.45 3.68
N VAL A 174 11.39 1.27 4.05
CA VAL A 174 10.19 1.04 4.86
C VAL A 174 10.44 -0.24 5.67
N GLU A 175 10.15 -0.24 6.95
CA GLU A 175 10.33 -1.42 7.80
C GLU A 175 9.15 -2.37 7.76
N SER A 176 7.95 -1.85 7.59
CA SER A 176 6.71 -2.59 7.39
C SER A 176 5.66 -1.64 6.84
N PHE A 177 4.68 -2.18 6.12
CA PHE A 177 3.53 -1.42 5.68
C PHE A 177 2.43 -1.43 6.73
N ARG A 178 1.80 -0.27 6.93
CA ARG A 178 0.64 -0.14 7.79
C ARG A 178 -0.57 -0.80 7.13
N TYR A 179 -1.25 -1.67 7.86
CA TYR A 179 -2.50 -2.27 7.41
C TYR A 179 -3.63 -1.23 7.26
N ASP A 180 -3.51 -0.06 7.91
CA ASP A 180 -4.54 0.97 8.00
C ASP A 180 -4.33 2.16 7.05
N LEU A 181 -3.27 2.16 6.24
CA LEU A 181 -2.93 3.28 5.37
C LEU A 181 -3.10 2.90 3.89
N PRO A 182 -4.17 3.35 3.22
CA PRO A 182 -4.28 3.26 1.77
C PRO A 182 -3.10 3.95 1.08
N VAL A 183 -2.40 3.24 0.18
CA VAL A 183 -1.28 3.80 -0.59
C VAL A 183 -1.46 3.61 -2.09
N LEU A 184 -1.37 4.69 -2.85
CA LEU A 184 -1.31 4.67 -4.30
C LEU A 184 0.15 4.75 -4.76
N PHE A 185 0.62 3.68 -5.41
CA PHE A 185 1.88 3.69 -6.12
C PHE A 185 1.66 3.88 -7.61
N VAL A 186 2.34 4.87 -8.19
CA VAL A 186 2.27 5.16 -9.62
C VAL A 186 3.65 4.92 -10.25
N ARG A 187 3.73 3.98 -11.18
CA ARG A 187 4.98 3.56 -11.82
C ARG A 187 5.07 4.11 -13.24
N SER A 188 6.24 4.66 -13.58
CA SER A 188 6.55 5.11 -14.93
C SER A 188 7.30 3.99 -15.68
N GLY A 189 6.62 3.34 -16.63
CA GLY A 189 7.07 2.10 -17.26
C GLY A 189 8.37 2.20 -18.03
N LEU A 190 8.69 3.39 -18.56
CA LEU A 190 9.93 3.69 -19.31
C LEU A 190 10.94 4.52 -18.50
N ASP A 191 10.78 4.59 -17.17
CA ASP A 191 11.80 5.17 -16.28
C ASP A 191 13.06 4.27 -16.24
N ASN A 192 14.12 4.78 -15.61
CA ASN A 192 15.37 4.09 -15.40
C ASN A 192 15.16 2.67 -14.84
N ILE A 193 15.76 1.69 -15.50
CA ILE A 193 15.62 0.26 -15.17
C ILE A 193 15.98 -0.03 -13.70
N SER A 194 17.01 0.63 -13.15
CA SER A 194 17.43 0.43 -11.76
C SER A 194 16.38 0.96 -10.77
N THR A 195 15.80 2.13 -11.07
CA THR A 195 14.70 2.71 -10.28
C THR A 195 13.48 1.80 -10.32
N ASN A 196 13.05 1.38 -11.52
CA ASN A 196 11.90 0.50 -11.68
C ASN A 196 12.07 -0.84 -10.96
N LYS A 197 13.25 -1.47 -10.99
CA LYS A 197 13.51 -2.68 -10.21
C LYS A 197 13.36 -2.49 -8.70
N LYS A 198 13.76 -1.32 -8.17
CA LYS A 198 13.60 -1.01 -6.73
C LYS A 198 12.14 -0.78 -6.36
N ILE A 199 11.37 -0.12 -7.24
CA ILE A 199 9.92 0.02 -7.10
C ILE A 199 9.27 -1.36 -7.13
N ASP A 200 9.63 -2.22 -8.09
CA ASP A 200 9.06 -3.57 -8.22
C ASP A 200 9.30 -4.41 -6.94
N SER A 201 10.50 -4.33 -6.35
CA SER A 201 10.80 -4.96 -5.06
C SER A 201 9.98 -4.39 -3.91
N LEU A 202 9.80 -3.06 -3.86
CA LEU A 202 8.97 -2.39 -2.85
C LEU A 202 7.50 -2.83 -2.95
N LEU A 203 6.95 -2.88 -4.17
CA LEU A 203 5.57 -3.31 -4.42
C LEU A 203 5.37 -4.80 -4.09
N SER A 204 6.33 -5.65 -4.46
CA SER A 204 6.30 -7.07 -4.11
C SER A 204 6.25 -7.26 -2.59
N ARG A 205 6.99 -6.43 -1.85
CA ARG A 205 6.96 -6.43 -0.38
C ARG A 205 5.61 -5.99 0.15
N ALA A 206 5.06 -4.88 -0.34
CA ALA A 206 3.74 -4.39 0.07
C ALA A 206 2.64 -5.45 -0.12
N ILE A 207 2.66 -6.16 -1.25
CA ILE A 207 1.74 -7.27 -1.53
C ILE A 207 1.95 -8.42 -0.53
N ASN A 208 3.20 -8.82 -0.25
CA ASN A 208 3.49 -9.89 0.70
C ASN A 208 3.11 -9.55 2.15
N GLU A 209 3.06 -8.27 2.50
CA GLU A 209 2.60 -7.78 3.80
C GLU A 209 1.08 -7.52 3.84
N ASN A 210 0.37 -7.79 2.73
CA ASN A 210 -1.05 -7.54 2.56
C ASN A 210 -1.44 -6.06 2.81
N ALA A 211 -0.57 -5.14 2.41
CA ALA A 211 -0.80 -3.71 2.54
C ALA A 211 -1.97 -3.25 1.63
N PRO A 212 -2.79 -2.28 2.07
CA PRO A 212 -3.92 -1.78 1.28
C PRO A 212 -3.44 -0.83 0.16
N ILE A 213 -2.86 -1.40 -0.88
CA ILE A 213 -2.25 -0.64 -1.98
C ILE A 213 -3.09 -0.64 -3.26
N GLU A 214 -2.96 0.45 -4.00
CA GLU A 214 -3.30 0.51 -5.42
C GLU A 214 -2.03 0.73 -6.24
N ILE A 215 -1.91 0.04 -7.37
CA ILE A 215 -0.77 0.15 -8.27
C ILE A 215 -1.27 0.58 -9.65
N LEU A 216 -0.82 1.75 -10.09
CA LEU A 216 -1.01 2.22 -11.46
C LEU A 216 0.32 2.19 -12.19
N ASN A 217 0.38 1.43 -13.29
CA ASN A 217 1.57 1.41 -14.15
C ASN A 217 1.25 2.14 -15.45
N ASN A 218 2.03 3.18 -15.78
CA ASN A 218 1.99 3.83 -17.08
C ASN A 218 3.00 3.13 -18.01
N PRO A 219 2.60 2.17 -18.86
CA PRO A 219 3.56 1.37 -19.63
C PRO A 219 4.40 2.20 -20.61
N GLY A 220 3.88 3.34 -21.09
CA GLY A 220 4.57 4.26 -21.99
C GLY A 220 5.08 5.54 -21.32
N GLY A 221 4.98 5.65 -20.00
CA GLY A 221 5.37 6.85 -19.26
C GLY A 221 6.89 6.96 -19.13
N HIS A 222 7.44 8.09 -19.57
CA HIS A 222 8.78 8.55 -19.18
C HIS A 222 8.68 9.37 -17.88
N HIS A 223 9.77 9.47 -17.14
CA HIS A 223 9.85 10.36 -16.00
C HIS A 223 10.12 11.79 -16.50
N PRO A 224 9.27 12.81 -16.26
CA PRO A 224 7.99 12.83 -15.54
C PRO A 224 6.74 12.95 -16.47
N PHE A 225 5.99 11.87 -16.67
CA PHE A 225 4.96 11.75 -17.71
C PHE A 225 3.75 12.65 -17.49
N GLU A 226 3.57 13.20 -16.28
CA GLU A 226 2.48 14.11 -15.97
C GLU A 226 2.70 15.53 -16.51
N PHE A 227 3.93 15.85 -16.93
CA PHE A 227 4.28 17.12 -17.59
C PHE A 227 4.54 16.93 -19.10
N GLU A 228 4.98 15.75 -19.51
CA GLU A 228 5.44 15.50 -20.89
C GLU A 228 4.55 14.52 -21.67
N GLY A 229 3.74 13.72 -20.98
CA GLY A 229 2.95 12.64 -21.58
C GLY A 229 1.69 13.16 -22.26
N THR A 230 1.46 12.81 -23.52
CA THR A 230 0.29 13.26 -24.29
C THR A 230 -0.79 12.20 -24.47
N ASN A 231 -0.65 11.04 -23.81
CA ASN A 231 -1.56 9.91 -23.99
C ASN A 231 -2.67 9.86 -22.91
N GLU A 232 -3.75 9.15 -23.24
CA GLU A 232 -4.89 8.99 -22.33
C GLU A 232 -4.53 8.22 -21.05
N TYR A 233 -3.50 7.38 -21.05
CA TYR A 233 -3.03 6.70 -19.84
C TYR A 233 -2.56 7.71 -18.78
N SER A 234 -1.72 8.68 -19.17
CA SER A 234 -1.23 9.71 -18.26
C SER A 234 -2.37 10.55 -17.68
N ILE A 235 -3.35 10.94 -18.50
CA ILE A 235 -4.53 11.70 -18.06
C ILE A 235 -5.40 10.87 -17.10
N ASN A 236 -5.64 9.60 -17.42
CA ASN A 236 -6.45 8.72 -16.58
C ASN A 236 -5.77 8.44 -15.23
N ILE A 237 -4.44 8.34 -15.21
CA ILE A 237 -3.67 8.25 -13.97
C ILE A 237 -3.87 9.50 -13.11
N LEU A 238 -3.75 10.71 -13.68
CA LEU A 238 -4.00 11.95 -12.92
C LEU A 238 -5.42 12.03 -12.35
N LYS A 239 -6.42 11.63 -13.14
CA LYS A 239 -7.82 11.55 -12.67
C LYS A 239 -7.98 10.53 -11.54
N ARG A 240 -7.38 9.33 -11.68
CA ARG A 240 -7.45 8.30 -10.64
C ARG A 240 -6.74 8.74 -9.37
N THR A 241 -5.62 9.45 -9.47
CA THR A 241 -4.90 10.01 -8.31
C THR A 241 -5.76 10.98 -7.50
N LEU A 242 -6.50 11.88 -8.15
CA LEU A 242 -7.46 12.75 -7.47
C LEU A 242 -8.59 11.95 -6.82
N GLN A 243 -9.13 10.95 -7.53
CA GLN A 243 -10.18 10.11 -6.96
C GLN A 243 -9.68 9.29 -5.76
N PHE A 244 -8.47 8.73 -5.85
CA PHE A 244 -7.84 8.00 -4.76
C PHE A 244 -7.68 8.87 -3.52
N ALA A 245 -7.22 10.12 -3.68
CA ALA A 245 -7.09 11.04 -2.55
C ALA A 245 -8.42 11.24 -1.81
N LYS A 246 -9.54 11.34 -2.54
CA LYS A 246 -10.89 11.45 -1.96
C LYS A 246 -11.31 10.17 -1.28
N ASP A 247 -11.17 9.03 -1.96
CA ASP A 247 -11.51 7.71 -1.39
C ASP A 247 -10.73 7.44 -0.10
N ALA A 248 -9.45 7.82 -0.06
CA ALA A 248 -8.56 7.57 1.06
C ALA A 248 -8.86 8.43 2.30
N ILE A 249 -9.54 9.58 2.18
CA ILE A 249 -9.94 10.38 3.36
C ILE A 249 -11.32 9.99 3.92
N GLU A 250 -12.03 9.07 3.27
CA GLU A 250 -13.37 8.65 3.70
C GLU A 250 -13.30 7.83 5.00
N GLU A 251 -14.01 8.30 6.02
CA GLU A 251 -14.06 7.64 7.34
C GLU A 251 -14.57 6.20 7.24
N LYS A 252 -15.51 5.95 6.33
CA LYS A 252 -16.06 4.61 6.09
C LYS A 252 -14.98 3.60 5.70
N LEU A 253 -13.98 4.01 4.92
CA LEU A 253 -12.88 3.13 4.51
C LEU A 253 -12.07 2.72 5.73
N HIS A 254 -11.62 3.69 6.53
CA HIS A 254 -10.83 3.48 7.75
C HIS A 254 -11.57 2.64 8.79
N ASN A 255 -12.86 2.94 9.02
CA ASN A 255 -13.70 2.17 9.93
C ASN A 255 -13.86 0.72 9.45
N SER A 256 -13.99 0.49 8.13
CA SER A 256 -14.07 -0.86 7.58
C SER A 256 -12.76 -1.63 7.77
N THR A 257 -11.61 -0.98 7.56
CA THR A 257 -10.29 -1.60 7.78
C THR A 257 -10.07 -1.97 9.24
N GLU A 258 -10.45 -1.10 10.18
CA GLU A 258 -10.33 -1.37 11.62
C GLU A 258 -11.18 -2.57 12.06
N LEU A 259 -12.37 -2.75 11.47
CA LEU A 259 -13.25 -3.89 11.74
C LEU A 259 -12.63 -5.22 11.32
N ILE A 260 -11.82 -5.23 10.26
CA ILE A 260 -11.21 -6.46 9.72
C ILE A 260 -9.72 -6.60 10.07
N LYS A 261 -9.18 -5.75 10.95
CA LYS A 261 -7.73 -5.71 11.23
C LYS A 261 -7.14 -7.05 11.68
N ASP A 262 -7.87 -7.79 12.52
CA ASP A 262 -7.40 -9.06 13.06
C ASP A 262 -7.38 -10.13 11.95
N GLU A 263 -8.32 -10.07 11.00
CA GLU A 263 -8.31 -10.92 9.81
C GLU A 263 -7.15 -10.57 8.86
N ILE A 264 -6.84 -9.29 8.68
CA ILE A 264 -5.68 -8.84 7.90
C ILE A 264 -4.39 -9.39 8.54
N ILE A 265 -4.20 -9.18 9.84
CA ILE A 265 -3.02 -9.65 10.58
C ILE A 265 -2.87 -11.17 10.47
N ALA A 266 -3.95 -11.91 10.71
CA ALA A 266 -3.95 -13.37 10.66
C ALA A 266 -3.69 -13.89 9.24
N GLY A 267 -4.28 -13.25 8.23
CA GLY A 267 -4.08 -13.57 6.82
C GLY A 267 -2.64 -13.32 6.36
N THR A 268 -2.05 -12.18 6.72
CA THR A 268 -0.63 -11.87 6.46
C THR A 268 0.29 -12.87 7.13
N ALA A 269 0.02 -13.22 8.39
CA ALA A 269 0.81 -14.23 9.11
C ALA A 269 0.72 -15.61 8.43
N LEU A 270 -0.49 -16.02 8.03
CA LEU A 270 -0.72 -17.28 7.32
C LEU A 270 0.03 -17.32 5.98
N TYR A 271 -0.06 -16.25 5.19
CA TYR A 271 0.64 -16.14 3.90
C TYR A 271 2.17 -16.23 4.03
N ASN A 272 2.72 -15.63 5.08
CA ASN A 272 4.16 -15.64 5.36
C ASN A 272 4.64 -16.88 6.14
N ASN A 273 3.79 -17.90 6.31
CA ASN A 273 4.06 -19.11 7.09
C ASN A 273 4.35 -18.86 8.58
N ASP A 274 3.98 -17.70 9.13
CA ASP A 274 3.94 -17.47 10.57
C ASP A 274 2.67 -18.11 11.16
N PHE A 275 2.64 -19.44 11.13
CA PHE A 275 1.50 -20.22 11.59
C PHE A 275 1.24 -20.05 13.09
N LYS A 276 2.27 -19.67 13.87
CA LYS A 276 2.10 -19.40 15.30
C LYS A 276 1.20 -18.19 15.51
N THR A 277 1.50 -17.07 14.86
CA THR A 277 0.68 -15.87 14.95
C THR A 277 -0.70 -16.11 14.33
N ALA A 278 -0.75 -16.73 13.15
CA ALA A 278 -2.02 -17.02 12.47
C ALA A 278 -2.97 -17.87 13.34
N VAL A 279 -2.48 -18.93 13.98
CA VAL A 279 -3.30 -19.77 14.88
C VAL A 279 -3.81 -18.98 16.08
N ILE A 280 -2.97 -18.14 16.71
CA ILE A 280 -3.39 -17.34 17.86
C ILE A 280 -4.53 -16.39 17.47
N VAL A 281 -4.36 -15.65 16.39
CA VAL A 281 -5.33 -14.63 15.98
C VAL A 281 -6.59 -15.25 15.41
N TYR A 282 -6.50 -16.26 14.53
CA TYR A 282 -7.70 -16.94 14.01
C TYR A 282 -8.47 -17.70 15.10
N LYS A 283 -7.79 -18.19 16.14
CA LYS A 283 -8.48 -18.81 17.27
C LYS A 283 -9.37 -17.78 17.98
N LYS A 284 -8.82 -16.62 18.31
CA LYS A 284 -9.57 -15.50 18.88
C LYS A 284 -10.75 -15.09 17.99
N LEU A 285 -10.50 -14.89 16.69
CA LEU A 285 -11.57 -14.58 15.72
C LEU A 285 -12.66 -15.65 15.70
N SER A 286 -12.31 -16.93 15.85
CA SER A 286 -13.27 -18.03 15.88
C SER A 286 -14.09 -18.12 17.18
N GLU A 287 -13.65 -17.43 18.23
CA GLU A 287 -14.36 -17.25 19.50
C GLU A 287 -15.29 -16.03 19.40
N ASP A 288 -14.81 -14.93 18.81
CA ASP A 288 -15.58 -13.70 18.59
C ASP A 288 -16.70 -13.90 17.55
N PHE A 289 -16.45 -14.71 16.51
CA PHE A 289 -17.39 -15.00 15.42
C PHE A 289 -17.63 -16.51 15.27
N PRO A 290 -18.31 -17.15 16.24
CA PRO A 290 -18.35 -18.60 16.33
C PRO A 290 -19.03 -19.30 15.14
N GLU A 291 -19.96 -18.60 14.48
CA GLU A 291 -20.78 -19.06 13.36
C GLU A 291 -20.22 -18.64 11.99
N ASN A 292 -19.03 -18.03 11.92
CA ASN A 292 -18.43 -17.65 10.64
C ASN A 292 -17.69 -18.86 10.02
N PRO A 293 -18.20 -19.46 8.92
CA PRO A 293 -17.58 -20.62 8.30
C PRO A 293 -16.21 -20.35 7.66
N ASP A 294 -15.93 -19.12 7.23
CA ASP A 294 -14.66 -18.75 6.60
C ASP A 294 -13.55 -18.60 7.65
N ILE A 295 -13.86 -18.04 8.82
CA ILE A 295 -12.92 -17.98 9.95
C ILE A 295 -12.56 -19.38 10.44
N ARG A 296 -13.51 -20.33 10.47
CA ARG A 296 -13.23 -21.74 10.80
C ARG A 296 -12.27 -22.37 9.81
N LYS A 297 -12.49 -22.15 8.51
CA LYS A 297 -11.61 -22.63 7.45
C LYS A 297 -10.21 -22.04 7.60
N ALA A 298 -10.09 -20.73 7.81
CA ALA A 298 -8.81 -20.05 7.95
C ALA A 298 -8.03 -20.51 9.20
N LEU A 299 -8.73 -20.73 10.33
CA LEU A 299 -8.13 -21.36 11.51
C LEU A 299 -7.62 -22.77 11.19
N ALA A 300 -8.38 -23.55 10.42
CA ALA A 300 -7.97 -24.89 10.01
C ALA A 300 -6.71 -24.88 9.13
N ASP A 301 -6.59 -23.93 8.18
CA ASP A 301 -5.36 -23.75 7.37
C ASP A 301 -4.16 -23.41 8.26
N ALA A 302 -4.34 -22.48 9.20
CA ALA A 302 -3.28 -22.08 10.12
C ALA A 302 -2.84 -23.26 11.02
N LEU A 303 -3.79 -24.06 11.51
CA LEU A 303 -3.51 -25.27 12.29
C LEU A 303 -2.80 -26.34 11.45
N LEU A 304 -3.19 -26.51 10.18
CA LEU A 304 -2.54 -27.43 9.26
C LEU A 304 -1.08 -27.03 9.02
N GLY A 305 -0.81 -25.74 8.74
CA GLY A 305 0.55 -25.23 8.60
C GLY A 305 1.38 -25.36 9.88
N ALA A 306 0.75 -25.21 11.04
CA ALA A 306 1.36 -25.47 12.35
C ALA A 306 1.49 -26.97 12.70
N GLU A 307 1.22 -27.87 11.75
CA GLU A 307 1.26 -29.33 11.92
C GLU A 307 0.33 -29.89 13.01
N LYS A 308 -0.71 -29.14 13.39
CA LYS A 308 -1.75 -29.56 14.34
C LYS A 308 -2.89 -30.26 13.60
N TYR A 309 -2.57 -31.36 12.96
CA TYR A 309 -3.43 -32.03 11.98
C TYR A 309 -4.82 -32.40 12.51
N ARG A 310 -4.90 -32.94 13.74
CA ARG A 310 -6.18 -33.34 14.34
C ARG A 310 -7.09 -32.14 14.58
N ASP A 311 -6.54 -31.05 15.10
CA ASP A 311 -7.28 -29.82 15.35
C ASP A 311 -7.70 -29.16 14.03
N ALA A 312 -6.83 -29.18 13.02
CA ALA A 312 -7.14 -28.68 11.67
C ALA A 312 -8.34 -29.41 11.07
N VAL A 313 -8.35 -30.75 11.08
CA VAL A 313 -9.48 -31.56 10.58
C VAL A 313 -10.79 -31.24 11.31
N ALA A 314 -10.74 -31.04 12.63
CA ALA A 314 -11.92 -30.66 13.40
C ALA A 314 -12.48 -29.28 12.98
N GLN A 315 -11.60 -28.30 12.74
CA GLN A 315 -12.04 -26.97 12.28
C GLN A 315 -12.53 -26.99 10.82
N TYR A 316 -11.91 -27.78 9.94
CA TYR A 316 -12.41 -27.99 8.58
C TYR A 316 -13.81 -28.60 8.57
N GLN A 317 -14.06 -29.61 9.42
CA GLN A 317 -15.40 -30.19 9.56
C GLN A 317 -16.40 -29.15 10.05
N LYS A 318 -16.04 -28.37 11.08
CA LYS A 318 -16.89 -27.29 11.58
C LYS A 318 -17.20 -26.23 10.52
N ALA A 319 -16.23 -25.90 9.65
CA ALA A 319 -16.47 -24.97 8.53
C ALA A 319 -17.56 -25.51 7.57
N ILE A 320 -17.52 -26.80 7.23
CA ILE A 320 -18.55 -27.43 6.40
C ILE A 320 -19.91 -27.46 7.12
N ASP A 321 -19.92 -27.81 8.41
CA ASP A 321 -21.15 -27.90 9.21
C ASP A 321 -21.85 -26.54 9.32
N LEU A 322 -21.08 -25.44 9.34
CA LEU A 322 -21.56 -24.06 9.29
C LEU A 322 -21.93 -23.59 7.86
N GLY A 323 -21.88 -24.48 6.87
CA GLY A 323 -22.32 -24.18 5.51
C GLY A 323 -21.28 -23.54 4.60
N ASN A 324 -19.98 -23.69 4.87
CA ASN A 324 -18.97 -23.23 3.91
C ASN A 324 -19.13 -23.97 2.58
N TRP A 325 -19.45 -23.23 1.52
CA TRP A 325 -19.72 -23.79 0.20
C TRP A 325 -18.46 -24.26 -0.54
N ARG A 326 -17.27 -23.87 -0.08
CA ARG A 326 -15.98 -24.26 -0.69
C ARG A 326 -15.55 -25.66 -0.24
N ILE A 327 -16.45 -26.63 -0.36
CA ILE A 327 -16.27 -28.02 0.10
C ILE A 327 -14.95 -28.61 -0.40
N ARG A 328 -14.60 -28.33 -1.66
CA ARG A 328 -13.33 -28.78 -2.25
C ARG A 328 -12.12 -28.17 -1.56
N ASP A 329 -12.12 -26.85 -1.37
CA ASP A 329 -10.97 -26.11 -0.81
C ASP A 329 -10.78 -26.39 0.69
N ILE A 330 -11.79 -26.98 1.34
CA ILE A 330 -11.73 -27.52 2.70
C ILE A 330 -11.31 -29.00 2.70
N SER A 331 -11.92 -29.82 1.85
CA SER A 331 -11.77 -31.27 1.92
C SER A 331 -10.38 -31.74 1.47
N ILE A 332 -9.74 -31.06 0.51
CA ILE A 332 -8.37 -31.38 0.08
C ILE A 332 -7.38 -31.22 1.24
N PRO A 333 -7.24 -30.04 1.87
CA PRO A 333 -6.29 -29.89 2.96
C PRO A 333 -6.66 -30.74 4.19
N ALA A 334 -7.94 -31.00 4.45
CA ALA A 334 -8.35 -31.94 5.49
C ALA A 334 -7.89 -33.38 5.20
N ALA A 335 -8.03 -33.85 3.95
CA ALA A 335 -7.52 -35.16 3.53
C ALA A 335 -5.99 -35.23 3.65
N VAL A 336 -5.26 -34.16 3.28
CA VAL A 336 -3.80 -34.06 3.47
C VAL A 336 -3.43 -34.20 4.94
N ALA A 337 -4.14 -33.50 5.83
CA ALA A 337 -3.93 -33.64 7.28
C ALA A 337 -4.14 -35.09 7.76
N CYS A 338 -5.16 -35.78 7.26
CA CYS A 338 -5.41 -37.19 7.56
C CYS A 338 -4.30 -38.12 7.03
N VAL A 339 -3.72 -37.84 5.86
CA VAL A 339 -2.55 -38.57 5.34
C VAL A 339 -1.36 -38.40 6.31
N LYS A 340 -1.07 -37.18 6.76
CA LYS A 340 0.03 -36.93 7.72
C LYS A 340 -0.19 -37.64 9.06
N MET A 341 -1.45 -37.80 9.48
CA MET A 341 -1.81 -38.60 10.66
C MET A 341 -1.82 -40.12 10.42
N LYS A 342 -1.67 -40.58 9.17
CA LYS A 342 -1.83 -41.98 8.77
C LYS A 342 -3.22 -42.55 9.08
N ASP A 343 -4.25 -41.70 9.07
CA ASP A 343 -5.64 -42.09 9.28
C ASP A 343 -6.34 -42.32 7.93
N ILE A 344 -6.16 -43.52 7.40
CA ILE A 344 -6.61 -43.88 6.05
C ILE A 344 -8.13 -43.79 5.89
N GLU A 345 -8.92 -44.16 6.92
CA GLU A 345 -10.38 -44.05 6.85
C GLU A 345 -10.84 -42.60 6.80
N ALA A 346 -10.22 -41.72 7.59
CA ALA A 346 -10.53 -40.29 7.53
C ALA A 346 -10.13 -39.69 6.17
N VAL A 347 -9.03 -40.14 5.55
CA VAL A 347 -8.68 -39.72 4.18
C VAL A 347 -9.82 -40.06 3.21
N TYR A 348 -10.34 -41.29 3.24
CA TYR A 348 -11.43 -41.70 2.36
C TYR A 348 -12.71 -40.88 2.57
N TYR A 349 -13.06 -40.57 3.82
CA TYR A 349 -14.20 -39.72 4.15
C TYR A 349 -14.09 -38.34 3.48
N TRP A 350 -12.93 -37.69 3.57
CA TRP A 350 -12.70 -36.40 2.93
C TRP A 350 -12.62 -36.49 1.41
N MET A 351 -12.03 -37.56 0.88
CA MET A 351 -11.92 -37.80 -0.56
C MET A 351 -13.26 -37.99 -1.24
N GLN A 352 -14.25 -38.63 -0.58
CA GLN A 352 -15.60 -38.75 -1.11
C GLN A 352 -16.23 -37.38 -1.37
N LYS A 353 -15.97 -36.39 -0.50
CA LYS A 353 -16.44 -35.01 -0.69
C LYS A 353 -15.75 -34.32 -1.86
N ILE A 354 -14.49 -34.66 -2.15
CA ILE A 354 -13.72 -34.10 -3.27
C ILE A 354 -14.23 -34.64 -4.60
N VAL A 355 -14.35 -35.96 -4.75
CA VAL A 355 -14.71 -36.59 -6.03
C VAL A 355 -16.15 -36.30 -6.47
N GLY A 356 -17.02 -35.88 -5.55
CA GLY A 356 -18.35 -35.37 -5.84
C GLY A 356 -18.39 -33.97 -6.47
N THR A 357 -17.25 -33.27 -6.56
CA THR A 357 -17.15 -31.90 -7.12
C THR A 357 -16.64 -31.88 -8.56
N PRO A 358 -16.99 -30.84 -9.36
CA PRO A 358 -16.39 -30.64 -10.68
C PRO A 358 -14.85 -30.62 -10.59
N ASN A 359 -14.19 -31.41 -11.44
CA ASN A 359 -12.73 -31.59 -11.50
C ASN A 359 -12.07 -32.22 -10.24
N GLY A 360 -12.84 -32.61 -9.22
CA GLY A 360 -12.29 -33.15 -7.96
C GLY A 360 -11.43 -34.39 -8.15
N LYS A 361 -11.87 -35.32 -9.02
CA LYS A 361 -11.09 -36.53 -9.37
C LYS A 361 -9.73 -36.21 -9.99
N ASN A 362 -9.67 -35.22 -10.89
CA ASN A 362 -8.43 -34.83 -11.57
C ASN A 362 -7.47 -34.14 -10.60
N MET A 363 -7.98 -33.31 -9.69
CA MET A 363 -7.17 -32.65 -8.66
C MET A 363 -6.60 -33.65 -7.65
N ALA A 364 -7.40 -34.64 -7.24
CA ALA A 364 -6.93 -35.72 -6.39
C ALA A 364 -5.80 -36.54 -7.05
N LYS A 365 -5.90 -36.84 -8.34
CA LYS A 365 -4.84 -37.52 -9.11
C LYS A 365 -3.58 -36.67 -9.27
N ALA A 366 -3.72 -35.35 -9.33
CA ALA A 366 -2.59 -34.44 -9.50
C ALA A 366 -1.88 -34.07 -8.19
N ASN A 367 -2.47 -34.37 -7.03
CA ASN A 367 -1.92 -33.97 -5.74
C ASN A 367 -0.88 -35.00 -5.26
N PRO A 368 0.40 -34.62 -5.12
CA PRO A 368 1.48 -35.53 -4.72
C PRO A 368 1.31 -36.06 -3.28
N GLU A 369 0.58 -35.35 -2.42
CA GLU A 369 0.29 -35.81 -1.05
C GLU A 369 -0.57 -37.09 -1.02
N PHE A 370 -1.21 -37.45 -2.15
CA PHE A 370 -2.01 -38.68 -2.28
C PHE A 370 -1.29 -39.79 -3.05
N GLU A 371 -0.04 -39.59 -3.48
CA GLU A 371 0.69 -40.58 -4.30
C GLU A 371 0.79 -41.95 -3.63
N LEU A 372 1.01 -41.97 -2.31
CA LEU A 372 1.08 -43.22 -1.55
C LEU A 372 -0.23 -44.02 -1.58
N LEU A 373 -1.37 -43.35 -1.81
CA LEU A 373 -2.69 -43.96 -1.88
C LEU A 373 -3.00 -44.53 -3.27
N TRP A 374 -2.24 -44.18 -4.31
CA TRP A 374 -2.51 -44.68 -5.68
C TRP A 374 -2.32 -46.19 -5.82
N LYS A 375 -1.63 -46.82 -4.87
CA LYS A 375 -1.51 -48.28 -4.81
C LYS A 375 -2.71 -48.96 -4.17
N GLU A 376 -3.56 -48.20 -3.49
CA GLU A 376 -4.76 -48.71 -2.82
C GLU A 376 -5.89 -48.89 -3.84
N GLU A 377 -6.42 -50.10 -3.93
CA GLU A 377 -7.52 -50.43 -4.84
C GLU A 377 -8.75 -49.55 -4.58
N ARG A 378 -9.13 -49.38 -3.32
CA ARG A 378 -10.25 -48.53 -2.88
C ARG A 378 -10.07 -47.06 -3.28
N PHE A 379 -8.84 -46.55 -3.31
CA PHE A 379 -8.55 -45.18 -3.76
C PHE A 379 -8.68 -45.05 -5.28
N ASN A 380 -8.18 -46.04 -6.03
CA ASN A 380 -8.34 -46.09 -7.47
C ASN A 380 -9.82 -46.19 -7.89
N GLU A 381 -10.62 -46.97 -7.18
CA GLU A 381 -12.06 -47.07 -7.41
C GLU A 381 -12.79 -45.74 -7.20
N LEU A 382 -12.43 -44.99 -6.14
CA LEU A 382 -13.01 -43.68 -5.86
C LEU A 382 -12.73 -42.65 -6.98
N LEU A 383 -11.64 -42.86 -7.73
CA LEU A 383 -11.15 -41.98 -8.79
C LEU A 383 -11.50 -42.44 -10.21
N LYS A 384 -12.15 -43.58 -10.37
CA LYS A 384 -12.87 -44.00 -11.59
C LYS A 384 -14.15 -43.18 -11.66
#